data_AF-A0A3M1ZU58-F1
#
_entry.id   AF-A0A3M1ZU58-F1
#
_cell.length_a   1.000
_cell.length_b   1.000
_cell.length_c   1.000
_cell.angle_alpha   90.00
_cell.angle_beta   90.00
_cell.angle_gamma   90.00
#
_symmetry.space_group_name_H-M   'P 1'
#
loop_
_entity.id
_entity.type
_entity.pdbx_description
1 polymer ?
#
loop_
_entity_poly.entity_id
_entity_poly.type
_entity_poly.pdbx_seq_one_letter_code
_entity_poly.pdbx_strand_id
1 'polypeptide(L)'
;MAGTLLPRQFLNSALKLVKNIAALRALPTVTEEYIYVEAHTTSGDGGHGAFRAVTGAAPGTYTDDNGITIVPTGGDGSTAWIRDFTGAVNAHWFGAKGDGVADDTAAIQAAINYLQTTGGVVYLPEGTYIISASLSLYSGITLKGDGPRYRYLYKQSAATHVGGTEIKVPANVTAIIMGDPTTDHAKVEGIAFVGANLVSSAYGTAPTPTAGAVAIDCANSVDFWADNVAFYGLQTGITNTTSTTLNADRPQLSNWVASDCGAVVSYNKGTADVIIRNCPLSLHNDKHIVIRDSDGVRIENCRLFQAFTNSIDIGLATPGTGSVGFVNITGCTLFETNGHSIVIDGGKYVNIAGTTISRAGGYVSAGSYAYSMGLVVSNTQTFAFEGVIERCGSSAAKFASCSEVSLNGSILDCFYTHGDVAGVGIVQVITSTAVNINASIHNLATDLYNVVSDVASALEVTGTVSGNRGSKNCPLLKHANAYHFVIYGTG
;
A
#
# COMPACT_ATOMS: atom_id res chain seq x y z
N MET A 1 -20.51 26.88 15.89
CA MET A 1 -20.75 27.70 14.68
C MET A 1 -19.56 28.63 14.51
N ALA A 2 -18.67 28.33 13.57
CA ALA A 2 -17.57 29.22 13.21
C ALA A 2 -17.56 29.39 11.68
N GLY A 3 -17.89 30.59 11.21
CA GLY A 3 -17.15 31.24 10.15
C GLY A 3 -17.44 30.94 8.67
N THR A 4 -18.42 30.14 8.26
CA THR A 4 -18.83 30.12 6.84
C THR A 4 -19.65 31.36 6.54
N LEU A 5 -19.04 32.32 5.84
CA LEU A 5 -19.72 33.50 5.30
C LEU A 5 -20.89 33.01 4.43
N LEU A 6 -22.12 33.41 4.78
CA LEU A 6 -23.28 33.19 3.93
C LEU A 6 -23.00 33.80 2.54
N PRO A 7 -23.33 33.10 1.43
CA PRO A 7 -23.20 33.67 0.10
C PRO A 7 -23.83 35.07 0.02
N ARG A 8 -23.20 35.98 -0.74
CA ARG A 8 -23.58 37.41 -0.88
C ARG A 8 -25.06 37.64 -1.24
N GLN A 9 -25.73 36.61 -1.73
CA GLN A 9 -27.12 36.56 -2.16
C GLN A 9 -28.13 36.60 -0.99
N PHE A 10 -27.70 36.22 0.23
CA PHE A 10 -28.53 36.21 1.45
C PHE A 10 -28.51 37.53 2.23
N LEU A 11 -27.87 38.58 1.69
CA LEU A 11 -27.79 39.90 2.36
C LEU A 11 -29.06 40.76 2.15
N ASN A 12 -29.94 40.42 1.20
CA ASN A 12 -31.08 41.26 0.79
C ASN A 12 -32.47 40.62 0.89
N SER A 13 -32.59 39.38 1.38
CA SER A 13 -33.87 38.70 1.63
C SER A 13 -33.80 37.95 2.97
N ALA A 14 -34.95 37.78 3.65
CA ALA A 14 -34.99 37.00 4.88
C ALA A 14 -34.56 35.55 4.58
N LEU A 15 -33.46 35.11 5.18
CA LEU A 15 -32.94 33.75 5.05
C LEU A 15 -34.03 32.74 5.43
N LYS A 16 -34.56 32.02 4.44
CA LYS A 16 -35.55 30.96 4.67
C LYS A 16 -34.81 29.67 5.03
N LEU A 17 -34.95 29.28 6.30
CA LEU A 17 -34.36 28.07 6.85
C LEU A 17 -35.30 26.88 6.70
N VAL A 18 -34.77 25.75 6.25
CA VAL A 18 -35.49 24.48 6.11
C VAL A 18 -34.73 23.40 6.85
N LYS A 19 -35.46 22.64 7.67
CA LYS A 19 -34.87 21.71 8.63
C LYS A 19 -33.99 20.63 7.97
N ASN A 20 -34.45 20.03 6.88
CA ASN A 20 -33.76 18.93 6.21
C ASN A 20 -34.24 18.72 4.76
N ILE A 21 -33.63 17.78 4.03
CA ILE A 21 -33.96 17.50 2.63
C ILE A 21 -35.40 17.03 2.48
N ALA A 22 -35.94 16.24 3.41
CA ALA A 22 -37.35 15.84 3.38
C ALA A 22 -38.30 17.04 3.45
N ALA A 23 -38.00 18.03 4.29
CA ALA A 23 -38.76 19.27 4.37
C ALA A 23 -38.59 20.14 3.11
N LEU A 24 -37.39 20.20 2.53
CA LEU A 24 -37.15 20.91 1.25
C LEU A 24 -37.97 20.28 0.12
N ARG A 25 -38.00 18.94 0.06
CA ARG A 25 -38.76 18.17 -0.93
C ARG A 25 -40.27 18.39 -0.83
N ALA A 26 -40.79 18.85 0.31
CA ALA A 26 -42.20 19.19 0.47
C ALA A 26 -42.55 20.61 0.01
N LEU A 27 -41.56 21.45 -0.32
CA LEU A 27 -41.76 22.83 -0.75
C LEU A 27 -41.84 22.93 -2.27
N PRO A 28 -42.79 23.71 -2.82
CA PRO A 28 -42.79 24.04 -4.24
C PRO A 28 -41.61 24.96 -4.56
N THR A 29 -41.06 24.85 -5.76
CA THR A 29 -40.02 25.75 -6.27
C THR A 29 -40.62 27.01 -6.87
N VAL A 30 -40.14 28.19 -6.45
CA VAL A 30 -40.47 29.47 -7.07
C VAL A 30 -39.22 30.03 -7.76
N THR A 31 -39.37 30.63 -8.94
CA THR A 31 -38.26 31.16 -9.74
C THR A 31 -37.32 32.06 -8.92
N GLU A 32 -36.01 31.78 -8.96
CA GLU A 32 -34.94 32.51 -8.25
C GLU A 32 -35.06 32.51 -6.71
N GLU A 33 -35.87 31.64 -6.12
CA GLU A 33 -35.92 31.48 -4.67
C GLU A 33 -34.66 30.80 -4.13
N TYR A 34 -34.09 31.33 -3.05
CA TYR A 34 -32.97 30.75 -2.32
C TYR A 34 -33.41 30.29 -0.93
N ILE A 35 -33.02 29.08 -0.56
CA ILE A 35 -33.29 28.47 0.74
C ILE A 35 -32.00 27.92 1.32
N TYR A 36 -31.88 27.95 2.66
CA TYR A 36 -30.80 27.26 3.36
C TYR A 36 -31.36 26.05 4.12
N VAL A 37 -30.79 24.88 3.83
CA VAL A 37 -31.13 23.62 4.51
C VAL A 37 -30.13 23.37 5.64
N GLU A 38 -30.63 23.02 6.83
CA GLU A 38 -29.82 22.88 8.05
C GLU A 38 -29.17 21.50 8.23
N ALA A 39 -29.64 20.48 7.51
CA ALA A 39 -29.16 19.10 7.58
C ALA A 39 -29.60 18.28 6.37
N HIS A 40 -28.95 17.14 6.11
CA HIS A 40 -29.51 16.18 5.15
C HIS A 40 -30.75 15.48 5.71
N THR A 41 -30.62 14.87 6.89
CA THR A 41 -31.67 14.14 7.62
C THR A 41 -31.84 14.66 9.04
N THR A 42 -30.75 14.76 9.81
CA THR A 42 -30.75 15.10 11.24
C THR A 42 -29.81 16.27 11.52
N SER A 43 -30.22 17.19 12.40
CA SER A 43 -29.41 18.35 12.75
C SER A 43 -27.97 17.97 13.11
N GLY A 44 -27.00 18.62 12.47
CA GLY A 44 -25.58 18.39 12.71
C GLY A 44 -24.93 17.30 11.86
N ASP A 45 -25.66 16.66 10.93
CA ASP A 45 -25.12 15.59 10.06
C ASP A 45 -24.20 16.07 8.91
N GLY A 46 -23.83 17.36 8.89
CA GLY A 46 -22.97 17.92 7.85
C GLY A 46 -23.63 18.13 6.48
N GLY A 47 -24.89 17.72 6.29
CA GLY A 47 -25.61 17.79 5.01
C GLY A 47 -26.20 19.15 4.63
N HIS A 48 -25.95 20.18 5.45
CA HIS A 48 -26.48 21.52 5.29
C HIS A 48 -26.01 22.20 3.99
N GLY A 49 -26.67 23.29 3.59
CA GLY A 49 -26.24 24.10 2.46
C GLY A 49 -27.34 24.95 1.83
N ALA A 50 -26.93 25.83 0.93
CA ALA A 50 -27.84 26.68 0.16
C ALA A 50 -28.36 25.94 -1.07
N PHE A 51 -29.62 26.20 -1.43
CA PHE A 51 -30.27 25.72 -2.63
C PHE A 51 -30.96 26.88 -3.35
N ARG A 52 -30.92 26.84 -4.69
CA ARG A 52 -31.66 27.73 -5.57
C ARG A 52 -32.74 26.95 -6.31
N ALA A 53 -33.96 27.47 -6.34
CA ALA A 53 -35.02 26.94 -7.16
C ALA A 53 -34.80 27.25 -8.65
N VAL A 54 -35.00 26.23 -9.48
CA VAL A 54 -35.01 26.34 -10.95
C VAL A 54 -36.37 25.88 -11.47
N THR A 55 -36.92 26.60 -12.45
CA THR A 55 -38.26 26.36 -13.00
C THR A 55 -38.29 26.51 -14.52
N GLY A 56 -39.35 26.00 -15.16
CA GLY A 56 -39.60 26.20 -16.58
C GLY A 56 -38.85 25.24 -17.52
N ALA A 57 -38.25 24.17 -17.01
CA ALA A 57 -37.64 23.13 -17.83
C ALA A 57 -38.69 22.12 -18.33
N ALA A 58 -38.32 21.31 -19.32
CA ALA A 58 -39.16 20.19 -19.75
C ALA A 58 -39.24 19.10 -18.66
N PRO A 59 -40.35 18.35 -18.55
CA PRO A 59 -40.43 17.19 -17.65
C PRO A 59 -39.25 16.23 -17.85
N GLY A 60 -38.69 15.72 -16.74
CA GLY A 60 -37.54 14.81 -16.73
C GLY A 60 -36.17 15.47 -16.86
N THR A 61 -36.09 16.81 -16.95
CA THR A 61 -34.78 17.51 -17.05
C THR A 61 -33.96 17.33 -15.77
N TYR A 62 -34.59 17.47 -14.61
CA TYR A 62 -33.94 17.30 -13.31
C TYR A 62 -34.30 15.94 -12.71
N THR A 63 -33.30 15.18 -12.30
CA THR A 63 -33.45 13.90 -11.58
C THR A 63 -33.08 14.10 -10.13
N ASP A 64 -33.93 13.67 -9.19
CA ASP A 64 -33.62 13.74 -7.76
C ASP A 64 -32.47 12.78 -7.45
N ASP A 65 -31.34 13.32 -6.99
CA ASP A 65 -30.15 12.58 -6.59
C ASP A 65 -29.99 12.53 -5.07
N ASN A 66 -30.98 13.05 -4.35
CA ASN A 66 -31.02 13.17 -2.90
C ASN A 66 -29.83 13.95 -2.29
N GLY A 67 -29.15 14.81 -3.06
CA GLY A 67 -28.07 15.64 -2.52
C GLY A 67 -27.81 16.98 -3.20
N ILE A 68 -27.59 17.00 -4.51
CA ILE A 68 -27.40 18.23 -5.31
C ILE A 68 -28.72 18.70 -5.91
N THR A 69 -29.48 17.78 -6.50
CA THR A 69 -30.74 18.03 -7.17
C THR A 69 -31.87 17.41 -6.36
N ILE A 70 -32.77 18.23 -5.84
CA ILE A 70 -33.96 17.77 -5.09
C ILE A 70 -35.20 18.17 -5.88
N VAL A 71 -35.95 17.18 -6.34
CA VAL A 71 -37.21 17.41 -7.07
C VAL A 71 -38.36 17.42 -6.05
N PRO A 72 -39.23 18.44 -6.03
CA PRO A 72 -40.38 18.48 -5.13
C PRO A 72 -41.24 17.20 -5.21
N THR A 73 -41.85 16.82 -4.10
CA THR A 73 -42.67 15.61 -4.00
C THR A 73 -43.81 15.64 -5.01
N GLY A 74 -43.90 14.62 -5.86
CA GLY A 74 -44.89 14.55 -6.95
C GLY A 74 -44.54 15.38 -8.18
N GLY A 75 -43.38 16.03 -8.21
CA GLY A 75 -42.85 16.72 -9.37
C GLY A 75 -42.37 15.75 -10.45
N ASP A 76 -42.43 16.20 -11.70
CA ASP A 76 -42.02 15.44 -12.89
C ASP A 76 -40.60 15.77 -13.37
N GLY A 77 -39.82 16.53 -12.58
CA GLY A 77 -38.47 16.97 -12.93
C GLY A 77 -38.41 18.19 -13.86
N SER A 78 -39.53 18.89 -14.10
CA SER A 78 -39.55 20.20 -14.78
C SER A 78 -39.05 21.36 -13.92
N THR A 79 -38.99 21.14 -12.60
CA THR A 79 -38.51 22.09 -11.59
C THR A 79 -37.72 21.35 -10.51
N ALA A 80 -36.76 22.02 -9.87
CA ALA A 80 -35.96 21.43 -8.81
C ALA A 80 -35.34 22.49 -7.89
N TRP A 81 -34.90 22.04 -6.72
CA TRP A 81 -33.94 22.76 -5.89
C TRP A 81 -32.54 22.27 -6.23
N ILE A 82 -31.67 23.17 -6.67
CA ILE A 82 -30.27 22.86 -7.01
C ILE A 82 -29.37 23.44 -5.94
N ARG A 83 -28.51 22.61 -5.36
CA ARG A 83 -27.52 23.04 -4.37
C ARG A 83 -26.58 24.08 -4.99
N ASP A 84 -26.42 25.21 -4.32
CA ASP A 84 -25.47 26.27 -4.70
C ASP A 84 -24.14 26.01 -4.00
N PHE A 85 -23.16 25.47 -4.74
CA PHE A 85 -21.84 25.12 -4.22
C PHE A 85 -20.75 25.29 -5.29
N THR A 86 -19.51 25.37 -4.82
CA THR A 86 -18.30 25.30 -5.66
C THR A 86 -17.28 24.38 -5.00
N GLY A 87 -16.42 23.75 -5.79
CA GLY A 87 -15.39 22.84 -5.29
C GLY A 87 -15.88 21.40 -5.12
N ALA A 88 -15.46 20.76 -4.03
CA ALA A 88 -15.68 19.32 -3.80
C ALA A 88 -17.14 18.98 -3.49
N VAL A 89 -17.54 17.78 -3.90
CA VAL A 89 -18.84 17.19 -3.59
C VAL A 89 -18.76 16.46 -2.26
N ASN A 90 -19.51 16.92 -1.26
CA ASN A 90 -19.46 16.33 0.08
C ASN A 90 -20.41 15.13 0.20
N ALA A 91 -19.91 13.99 0.68
CA ALA A 91 -20.70 12.78 0.86
C ALA A 91 -21.89 12.97 1.83
N HIS A 92 -21.80 13.85 2.82
CA HIS A 92 -22.92 14.17 3.72
C HIS A 92 -24.11 14.81 2.99
N TRP A 93 -23.88 15.45 1.84
CA TRP A 93 -24.98 15.99 1.05
C TRP A 93 -25.90 14.90 0.50
N PHE A 94 -25.40 13.68 0.32
CA PHE A 94 -26.16 12.52 -0.15
C PHE A 94 -26.64 11.62 1.00
N GLY A 95 -26.39 12.03 2.25
CA GLY A 95 -26.85 11.34 3.44
C GLY A 95 -25.86 10.38 4.09
N ALA A 96 -24.59 10.39 3.68
CA ALA A 96 -23.55 9.69 4.43
C ALA A 96 -23.46 10.33 5.83
N LYS A 97 -23.24 9.51 6.86
CA LYS A 97 -23.17 9.96 8.26
C LYS A 97 -21.75 9.95 8.80
N GLY A 98 -20.95 8.95 8.46
CA GLY A 98 -19.60 8.81 9.02
C GLY A 98 -19.60 8.65 10.55
N ASP A 99 -20.69 8.14 11.12
CA ASP A 99 -20.90 8.01 12.58
C ASP A 99 -20.39 6.68 13.16
N GLY A 100 -19.85 5.81 12.30
CA GLY A 100 -19.37 4.48 12.66
C GLY A 100 -20.47 3.47 13.00
N VAL A 101 -21.73 3.77 12.65
CA VAL A 101 -22.89 2.92 12.90
C VAL A 101 -23.72 2.71 11.63
N ALA A 102 -24.05 3.79 10.92
CA ALA A 102 -24.83 3.71 9.68
C ALA A 102 -23.99 3.16 8.53
N ASP A 103 -24.65 2.42 7.64
CA ASP A 103 -24.08 2.00 6.38
C ASP A 103 -24.13 3.18 5.39
N ASP A 104 -22.95 3.68 5.02
CA ASP A 104 -22.76 4.84 4.18
C ASP A 104 -22.58 4.50 2.70
N THR A 105 -22.60 3.21 2.34
CA THR A 105 -22.27 2.71 0.99
C THR A 105 -23.04 3.45 -0.11
N ALA A 106 -24.37 3.50 0.00
CA ALA A 106 -25.22 4.08 -1.04
C ALA A 106 -25.02 5.60 -1.19
N ALA A 107 -24.84 6.30 -0.07
CA ALA A 107 -24.65 7.75 -0.08
C ALA A 107 -23.28 8.15 -0.64
N ILE A 108 -22.21 7.42 -0.28
CA ILE A 108 -20.88 7.65 -0.84
C ILE A 108 -20.88 7.33 -2.34
N GLN A 109 -21.49 6.22 -2.76
CA GLN A 109 -21.57 5.88 -4.17
C GLN A 109 -22.39 6.92 -4.97
N ALA A 110 -23.47 7.45 -4.41
CA ALA A 110 -24.24 8.52 -5.05
C ALA A 110 -23.39 9.79 -5.28
N ALA A 111 -22.56 10.17 -4.30
CA ALA A 111 -21.62 11.28 -4.44
C ALA A 111 -20.56 11.03 -5.52
N ILE A 112 -20.06 9.80 -5.64
CA ILE A 112 -19.12 9.40 -6.71
C ILE A 112 -19.82 9.43 -8.08
N ASN A 113 -21.02 8.86 -8.17
CA ASN A 113 -21.79 8.81 -9.42
C ASN A 113 -22.11 10.20 -9.97
N TYR A 114 -22.36 11.17 -9.08
CA TYR A 114 -22.58 12.56 -9.48
C TYR A 114 -21.40 13.14 -10.28
N LEU A 115 -20.17 12.72 -9.99
CA LEU A 115 -18.95 13.16 -10.68
C LEU A 115 -18.48 12.19 -11.77
N GLN A 116 -19.22 11.11 -12.06
CA GLN A 116 -18.78 10.06 -12.99
C GLN A 116 -18.39 10.60 -14.38
N THR A 117 -19.09 11.61 -14.88
CA THR A 117 -18.87 12.17 -16.22
C THR A 117 -17.98 13.41 -16.23
N THR A 118 -17.87 14.10 -15.10
CA THR A 118 -17.19 15.40 -15.00
C THR A 118 -15.83 15.32 -14.29
N GLY A 119 -15.58 14.24 -13.55
CA GLY A 119 -14.44 14.11 -12.65
C GLY A 119 -14.53 15.08 -11.47
N GLY A 120 -13.47 15.18 -10.68
CA GLY A 120 -13.38 16.11 -9.55
C GLY A 120 -13.16 15.42 -8.21
N VAL A 121 -13.59 16.05 -7.13
CA VAL A 121 -13.30 15.57 -5.76
C VAL A 121 -14.59 15.21 -5.04
N VAL A 122 -14.70 13.95 -4.61
CA VAL A 122 -15.65 13.52 -3.58
C VAL A 122 -14.95 13.64 -2.24
N TYR A 123 -15.52 14.45 -1.35
CA TYR A 123 -14.96 14.72 -0.03
C TYR A 123 -15.74 13.99 1.06
N LEU A 124 -15.01 13.23 1.87
CA LEU A 124 -15.47 12.52 3.06
C LEU A 124 -14.85 13.24 4.26
N PRO A 125 -15.63 14.06 4.99
CA PRO A 125 -15.13 14.70 6.21
C PRO A 125 -14.59 13.69 7.25
N GLU A 126 -13.97 14.20 8.31
CA GLU A 126 -13.63 13.37 9.47
C GLU A 126 -14.82 12.52 9.92
N GLY A 127 -14.59 11.21 10.09
CA GLY A 127 -15.64 10.26 10.41
C GLY A 127 -15.20 8.82 10.24
N THR A 128 -16.05 7.90 10.72
CA THR A 128 -15.94 6.47 10.48
C THR A 128 -17.09 6.05 9.56
N TYR A 129 -16.77 5.73 8.31
CA TYR A 129 -17.75 5.31 7.32
C TYR A 129 -17.81 3.79 7.25
N ILE A 130 -18.97 3.20 7.50
CA ILE A 130 -19.16 1.76 7.30
C ILE A 130 -19.64 1.53 5.87
N ILE A 131 -19.06 0.55 5.19
CA ILE A 131 -19.55 0.06 3.91
C ILE A 131 -19.94 -1.41 4.00
N SER A 132 -20.91 -1.82 3.19
CA SER A 132 -21.33 -3.22 3.04
C SER A 132 -21.00 -3.79 1.66
N ALA A 133 -20.62 -2.94 0.70
CA ALA A 133 -20.26 -3.31 -0.66
C ALA A 133 -19.19 -2.37 -1.23
N SER A 134 -18.61 -2.76 -2.36
CA SER A 134 -17.60 -1.98 -3.06
C SER A 134 -18.13 -0.63 -3.55
N LEU A 135 -17.26 0.38 -3.48
CA LEU A 135 -17.43 1.68 -4.10
C LEU A 135 -16.68 1.71 -5.43
N SER A 136 -17.40 1.93 -6.52
CA SER A 136 -16.82 2.08 -7.86
C SER A 136 -16.30 3.50 -8.03
N LEU A 137 -14.98 3.65 -8.18
CA LEU A 137 -14.31 4.93 -8.43
C LEU A 137 -14.01 5.07 -9.93
N TYR A 138 -14.40 6.20 -10.53
CA TYR A 138 -14.29 6.46 -11.96
C TYR A 138 -13.13 7.40 -12.31
N SER A 139 -12.85 7.50 -13.61
CA SER A 139 -11.75 8.29 -14.17
C SER A 139 -11.83 9.76 -13.74
N GLY A 140 -10.68 10.34 -13.41
CA GLY A 140 -10.55 11.73 -12.99
C GLY A 140 -11.21 12.07 -11.64
N ILE A 141 -11.69 11.08 -10.88
CA ILE A 141 -12.26 11.29 -9.54
C ILE A 141 -11.20 11.07 -8.47
N THR A 142 -11.11 12.02 -7.54
CA THR A 142 -10.40 11.88 -6.27
C THR A 142 -11.40 11.64 -5.15
N LEU A 143 -11.29 10.50 -4.47
CA LEU A 143 -11.94 10.26 -3.18
C LEU A 143 -11.03 10.76 -2.06
N LYS A 144 -11.43 11.81 -1.36
CA LYS A 144 -10.59 12.54 -0.41
C LYS A 144 -11.17 12.56 1.00
N GLY A 145 -10.35 12.22 1.99
CA GLY A 145 -10.65 12.38 3.41
C GLY A 145 -9.95 13.59 4.05
N ASP A 146 -10.19 13.79 5.36
CA ASP A 146 -9.51 14.79 6.22
C ASP A 146 -8.13 14.35 6.73
N GLY A 147 -7.52 13.39 6.04
CA GLY A 147 -6.31 12.70 6.48
C GLY A 147 -6.66 11.36 7.12
N PRO A 148 -5.78 10.35 7.00
CA PRO A 148 -6.09 9.03 7.49
C PRO A 148 -6.12 9.06 9.01
N ARG A 149 -7.14 8.43 9.61
CA ARG A 149 -7.13 8.19 11.06
C ARG A 149 -5.99 7.22 11.39
N TYR A 150 -4.84 7.78 11.80
CA TYR A 150 -3.69 7.00 12.23
C TYR A 150 -4.01 6.20 13.48
N ARG A 151 -3.47 4.99 13.62
CA ARG A 151 -3.57 4.17 14.83
C ARG A 151 -2.15 3.92 15.36
N TYR A 152 -1.84 4.39 16.57
CA TYR A 152 -0.50 4.24 17.15
C TYR A 152 -0.19 2.78 17.47
N LEU A 153 0.81 2.25 16.78
CA LEU A 153 1.03 0.83 16.62
C LEU A 153 1.76 0.13 17.80
N TYR A 154 2.30 0.90 18.75
CA TYR A 154 2.97 0.36 19.96
C TYR A 154 2.30 0.73 21.28
N LYS A 155 1.29 1.60 21.24
CA LYS A 155 0.62 2.06 22.46
C LYS A 155 -0.84 1.66 22.38
N GLN A 156 -1.14 0.53 23.03
CA GLN A 156 -2.48 0.25 23.53
C GLN A 156 -2.88 1.37 24.49
N SER A 157 -3.41 2.45 23.95
CA SER A 157 -4.51 3.07 24.66
C SER A 157 -5.69 2.90 23.74
N ALA A 158 -6.78 2.35 24.28
CA ALA A 158 -8.13 2.49 23.75
C ALA A 158 -8.58 3.97 23.59
N ALA A 159 -7.65 4.93 23.64
CA ALA A 159 -7.85 6.25 23.11
C ALA A 159 -8.16 6.09 21.62
N THR A 160 -9.46 6.14 21.31
CA THR A 160 -9.98 6.61 20.04
C THR A 160 -9.02 7.66 19.50
N HIS A 161 -8.31 7.34 18.42
CA HIS A 161 -7.63 8.38 17.68
C HIS A 161 -8.74 9.31 17.21
N VAL A 162 -8.74 10.52 17.77
CA VAL A 162 -9.65 11.60 17.38
C VAL A 162 -9.00 12.26 16.17
N GLY A 163 -9.80 12.65 15.18
CA GLY A 163 -9.29 13.14 13.90
C GLY A 163 -9.37 12.12 12.78
N GLY A 164 -9.55 12.63 11.56
CA GLY A 164 -9.32 11.92 10.30
C GLY A 164 -10.49 11.05 9.82
N THR A 165 -10.34 10.60 8.59
CA THR A 165 -11.33 9.80 7.86
C THR A 165 -10.91 8.33 7.85
N GLU A 166 -11.84 7.44 8.19
CA GLU A 166 -11.65 5.99 8.01
C GLU A 166 -12.86 5.32 7.36
N ILE A 167 -12.60 4.32 6.52
CA ILE A 167 -13.59 3.40 5.94
C ILE A 167 -13.42 2.03 6.60
N LYS A 168 -14.49 1.50 7.19
CA LYS A 168 -14.53 0.15 7.76
C LYS A 168 -14.93 -0.86 6.69
N VAL A 169 -14.05 -1.81 6.44
CA VAL A 169 -14.18 -2.84 5.40
C VAL A 169 -14.55 -4.17 6.05
N PRO A 170 -15.77 -4.71 5.80
CA PRO A 170 -16.16 -6.00 6.33
C PRO A 170 -15.44 -7.16 5.61
N ALA A 171 -15.61 -8.37 6.15
CA ALA A 171 -15.07 -9.56 5.52
C ALA A 171 -15.62 -9.76 4.10
N ASN A 172 -14.75 -10.24 3.19
CA ASN A 172 -15.06 -10.51 1.79
C ASN A 172 -15.55 -9.30 0.97
N VAL A 173 -15.18 -8.08 1.37
CA VAL A 173 -15.48 -6.86 0.61
C VAL A 173 -14.17 -6.18 0.19
N THR A 174 -14.12 -5.78 -1.08
CA THR A 174 -13.15 -4.81 -1.58
C THR A 174 -13.75 -3.41 -1.45
N ALA A 175 -13.12 -2.50 -0.74
CA ALA A 175 -13.72 -1.18 -0.48
C ALA A 175 -13.79 -0.32 -1.74
N ILE A 176 -12.67 -0.16 -2.45
CA ILE A 176 -12.59 0.62 -3.70
C ILE A 176 -12.27 -0.31 -4.86
N ILE A 177 -13.07 -0.22 -5.92
CA ILE A 177 -12.81 -0.86 -7.22
C ILE A 177 -12.84 0.19 -8.33
N MET A 178 -12.14 -0.09 -9.43
CA MET A 178 -12.16 0.75 -10.62
C MET A 178 -13.50 0.56 -11.37
N GLY A 179 -14.21 1.65 -11.60
CA GLY A 179 -15.56 1.65 -12.17
C GLY A 179 -15.62 1.65 -13.70
N ASP A 180 -14.54 2.09 -14.37
CA ASP A 180 -14.44 2.11 -15.83
C ASP A 180 -13.70 0.88 -16.37
N PRO A 181 -13.96 0.48 -17.64
CA PRO A 181 -13.16 -0.55 -18.32
C PRO A 181 -11.66 -0.23 -18.37
N THR A 182 -11.31 1.06 -18.39
CA THR A 182 -9.97 1.57 -18.15
C THR A 182 -10.13 2.86 -17.36
N THR A 183 -9.90 2.79 -16.04
CA THR A 183 -10.03 3.94 -15.15
C THR A 183 -8.75 4.75 -15.18
N ASP A 184 -8.83 5.98 -15.67
CA ASP A 184 -7.68 6.84 -15.86
C ASP A 184 -7.65 7.98 -14.82
N HIS A 185 -6.49 8.24 -14.21
CA HIS A 185 -6.29 9.34 -13.27
C HIS A 185 -7.23 9.32 -12.03
N ALA A 186 -7.65 8.15 -11.55
CA ALA A 186 -8.40 8.04 -10.30
C ALA A 186 -7.47 8.11 -9.08
N LYS A 187 -7.96 8.71 -7.98
CA LYS A 187 -7.15 8.92 -6.77
C LYS A 187 -7.92 8.63 -5.49
N VAL A 188 -7.22 8.05 -4.50
CA VAL A 188 -7.65 7.97 -3.11
C VAL A 188 -6.65 8.75 -2.25
N GLU A 189 -7.13 9.72 -1.46
CA GLU A 189 -6.27 10.59 -0.66
C GLU A 189 -6.79 10.76 0.76
N GLY A 190 -5.92 10.65 1.76
CA GLY A 190 -6.25 11.10 3.11
C GLY A 190 -7.26 10.20 3.83
N ILE A 191 -7.26 8.89 3.57
CA ILE A 191 -8.24 7.94 4.11
C ILE A 191 -7.52 6.74 4.73
N ALA A 192 -7.95 6.34 5.92
CA ALA A 192 -7.60 5.04 6.49
C ALA A 192 -8.61 3.97 6.10
N PHE A 193 -8.15 2.77 5.77
CA PHE A 193 -8.99 1.60 5.57
C PHE A 193 -8.75 0.60 6.69
N VAL A 194 -9.83 0.14 7.31
CA VAL A 194 -9.78 -0.65 8.53
C VAL A 194 -10.63 -1.90 8.37
N GLY A 195 -10.03 -3.08 8.49
CA GLY A 195 -10.78 -4.33 8.55
C GLY A 195 -11.66 -4.42 9.79
N ALA A 196 -12.77 -5.17 9.72
CA ALA A 196 -13.65 -5.41 10.86
C ALA A 196 -12.94 -6.03 12.08
N ASN A 197 -11.96 -6.90 11.84
CA ASN A 197 -11.07 -7.45 12.86
C ASN A 197 -9.83 -6.57 12.99
N LEU A 198 -9.91 -5.59 13.90
CA LEU A 198 -8.73 -4.85 14.30
C LEU A 198 -8.07 -5.53 15.49
N VAL A 199 -6.97 -6.21 15.21
CA VAL A 199 -6.08 -6.82 16.20
C VAL A 199 -4.78 -6.03 16.27
N SER A 200 -4.16 -6.04 17.44
CA SER A 200 -2.77 -5.61 17.62
C SER A 200 -1.99 -6.87 17.93
N SER A 201 -1.38 -7.43 16.89
CA SER A 201 -0.62 -8.67 17.02
C SER A 201 0.55 -8.44 17.98
N ALA A 202 0.80 -9.41 18.85
CA ALA A 202 1.97 -9.35 19.71
C ALA A 202 3.23 -9.51 18.87
N TYR A 203 4.34 -8.97 19.37
CA TYR A 203 5.67 -9.17 18.79
C TYR A 203 5.88 -10.66 18.42
N GLY A 204 6.29 -10.92 17.17
CA GLY A 204 6.61 -12.28 16.68
C GLY A 204 5.40 -13.18 16.39
N THR A 205 4.17 -12.72 16.61
CA THR A 205 2.95 -13.47 16.28
C THR A 205 2.42 -13.11 14.89
N ALA A 206 1.81 -14.07 14.21
CA ALA A 206 1.19 -13.83 12.92
C ALA A 206 -0.01 -12.89 13.05
N PRO A 207 -0.23 -11.95 12.11
CA PRO A 207 -1.44 -11.15 12.11
C PRO A 207 -2.68 -11.99 11.81
N THR A 208 -3.82 -11.54 12.31
CA THR A 208 -5.14 -12.14 12.05
C THR A 208 -6.05 -11.13 11.35
N PRO A 209 -5.76 -10.80 10.08
CA PRO A 209 -6.53 -9.81 9.34
C PRO A 209 -7.97 -10.25 9.11
N THR A 210 -8.81 -9.28 8.75
CA THR A 210 -10.19 -9.53 8.32
C THR A 210 -10.19 -10.28 7.00
N ALA A 211 -10.64 -11.54 7.02
CA ALA A 211 -10.65 -12.41 5.85
C ALA A 211 -11.45 -11.80 4.69
N GLY A 212 -10.86 -11.80 3.50
CA GLY A 212 -11.40 -11.28 2.26
C GLY A 212 -11.53 -9.75 2.20
N ALA A 213 -11.16 -9.01 3.24
CA ALA A 213 -11.24 -7.55 3.24
C ALA A 213 -10.07 -6.96 2.45
N VAL A 214 -10.37 -6.24 1.38
CA VAL A 214 -9.40 -5.55 0.54
C VAL A 214 -9.70 -4.06 0.55
N ALA A 215 -8.71 -3.18 0.74
CA ALA A 215 -8.99 -1.74 0.69
C ALA A 215 -9.15 -1.25 -0.75
N ILE A 216 -8.16 -1.49 -1.61
CA ILE A 216 -8.16 -0.95 -2.97
C ILE A 216 -7.80 -2.05 -3.96
N ASP A 217 -8.67 -2.26 -4.94
CA ASP A 217 -8.33 -2.97 -6.16
C ASP A 217 -8.21 -1.99 -7.33
N CYS A 218 -6.97 -1.78 -7.77
CA CYS A 218 -6.64 -0.89 -8.89
C CYS A 218 -6.51 -1.64 -10.22
N ALA A 219 -7.09 -2.84 -10.34
CA ALA A 219 -7.19 -3.49 -11.65
C ALA A 219 -7.88 -2.58 -12.67
N ASN A 220 -7.44 -2.62 -13.94
CA ASN A 220 -7.95 -1.77 -15.02
C ASN A 220 -7.64 -0.28 -14.87
N SER A 221 -6.63 0.09 -14.10
CA SER A 221 -6.25 1.49 -13.97
C SER A 221 -5.08 1.88 -14.86
N VAL A 222 -5.10 3.11 -15.35
CA VAL A 222 -3.92 3.84 -15.80
C VAL A 222 -3.76 5.04 -14.85
N ASP A 223 -2.56 5.23 -14.32
CA ASP A 223 -2.26 6.35 -13.42
C ASP A 223 -3.17 6.43 -12.18
N PHE A 224 -3.37 5.30 -11.49
CA PHE A 224 -4.04 5.30 -10.19
C PHE A 224 -3.10 5.79 -9.08
N TRP A 225 -3.60 6.65 -8.19
CA TRP A 225 -2.85 7.13 -7.02
C TRP A 225 -3.56 6.83 -5.70
N ALA A 226 -2.86 6.18 -4.77
CA ALA A 226 -3.18 6.20 -3.35
C ALA A 226 -2.12 7.03 -2.61
N ASP A 227 -2.53 8.11 -1.96
CA ASP A 227 -1.64 9.05 -1.28
C ASP A 227 -2.14 9.43 0.12
N ASN A 228 -1.25 9.49 1.10
CA ASN A 228 -1.61 9.81 2.49
C ASN A 228 -2.71 8.85 3.02
N VAL A 229 -2.46 7.54 2.88
CA VAL A 229 -3.43 6.48 3.23
C VAL A 229 -2.90 5.59 4.35
N ALA A 230 -3.80 4.88 5.02
CA ALA A 230 -3.43 3.90 6.04
C ALA A 230 -4.21 2.58 5.88
N PHE A 231 -3.57 1.45 6.18
CA PHE A 231 -4.19 0.12 6.07
C PHE A 231 -4.07 -0.64 7.39
N TYR A 232 -5.18 -1.09 7.97
CA TYR A 232 -5.17 -1.77 9.27
C TYR A 232 -6.04 -3.03 9.27
N GLY A 233 -5.47 -4.18 9.62
CA GLY A 233 -6.24 -5.41 9.84
C GLY A 233 -6.95 -5.94 8.58
N LEU A 234 -6.45 -5.60 7.39
CA LEU A 234 -7.03 -6.00 6.11
C LEU A 234 -6.34 -7.25 5.58
N GLN A 235 -7.05 -8.10 4.83
CA GLN A 235 -6.35 -9.18 4.13
C GLN A 235 -5.38 -8.59 3.12
N THR A 236 -5.80 -7.58 2.36
CA THR A 236 -4.93 -6.85 1.43
C THR A 236 -5.17 -5.35 1.50
N GLY A 237 -4.10 -4.55 1.56
CA GLY A 237 -4.20 -3.09 1.43
C GLY A 237 -4.55 -2.68 -0.01
N ILE A 238 -3.60 -2.82 -0.92
CA ILE A 238 -3.79 -2.53 -2.35
C ILE A 238 -3.39 -3.73 -3.21
N THR A 239 -4.16 -3.96 -4.28
CA THR A 239 -4.01 -5.09 -5.19
C THR A 239 -4.48 -4.73 -6.60
N ASN A 240 -4.25 -5.64 -7.55
CA ASN A 240 -4.89 -5.68 -8.86
C ASN A 240 -5.50 -7.07 -9.10
N THR A 241 -6.60 -7.38 -8.41
CA THR A 241 -7.10 -8.76 -8.30
C THR A 241 -8.04 -9.18 -9.44
N THR A 242 -8.01 -10.49 -9.72
CA THR A 242 -8.97 -11.34 -10.45
C THR A 242 -8.95 -11.39 -12.00
N SER A 243 -8.35 -12.48 -12.50
CA SER A 243 -8.46 -13.04 -13.85
C SER A 243 -7.37 -12.64 -14.84
N THR A 244 -7.16 -13.52 -15.80
CA THR A 244 -5.90 -13.83 -16.50
C THR A 244 -5.33 -12.74 -17.40
N THR A 245 -5.95 -11.56 -17.45
CA THR A 245 -5.50 -10.37 -18.20
C THR A 245 -6.21 -9.13 -17.67
N LEU A 246 -5.68 -8.43 -16.65
CA LEU A 246 -6.06 -7.05 -16.37
C LEU A 246 -4.86 -6.25 -15.85
N ASN A 247 -4.69 -5.08 -16.45
CA ASN A 247 -3.47 -4.27 -16.48
C ASN A 247 -3.62 -3.10 -15.51
N ALA A 248 -2.64 -2.91 -14.62
CA ALA A 248 -2.51 -1.67 -13.85
C ALA A 248 -1.20 -0.99 -14.27
N ASP A 249 -1.34 0.09 -15.04
CA ASP A 249 -0.22 0.86 -15.56
C ASP A 249 0.05 2.06 -14.65
N ARG A 250 1.30 2.16 -14.18
CA ARG A 250 1.78 3.23 -13.29
C ARG A 250 0.98 3.39 -11.99
N PRO A 251 0.53 2.31 -11.29
CA PRO A 251 -0.12 2.47 -10.00
C PRO A 251 0.89 3.00 -8.96
N GLN A 252 0.46 3.97 -8.17
CA GLN A 252 1.31 4.62 -7.18
C GLN A 252 0.71 4.53 -5.78
N LEU A 253 1.53 4.09 -4.84
CA LEU A 253 1.26 4.17 -3.40
C LEU A 253 2.30 5.08 -2.75
N SER A 254 1.86 6.21 -2.22
CA SER A 254 2.73 7.24 -1.62
C SER A 254 2.25 7.61 -0.22
N ASN A 255 3.19 7.93 0.67
CA ASN A 255 2.90 8.47 2.01
C ASN A 255 1.92 7.59 2.78
N TRP A 256 2.33 6.38 3.13
CA TRP A 256 1.43 5.36 3.66
C TRP A 256 1.96 4.69 4.91
N VAL A 257 1.04 4.20 5.74
CA VAL A 257 1.35 3.34 6.89
C VAL A 257 0.45 2.11 6.87
N ALA A 258 0.89 1.03 7.52
CA ALA A 258 0.02 -0.13 7.66
C ALA A 258 0.35 -0.95 8.90
N SER A 259 -0.65 -1.66 9.42
CA SER A 259 -0.40 -2.73 10.38
C SER A 259 -1.38 -3.89 10.32
N ASP A 260 -0.90 -5.05 10.77
CA ASP A 260 -1.71 -6.24 11.00
C ASP A 260 -2.46 -6.72 9.75
N CYS A 261 -1.94 -6.39 8.56
CA CYS A 261 -2.50 -6.84 7.29
C CYS A 261 -1.94 -8.21 6.90
N GLY A 262 -2.66 -8.93 6.04
CA GLY A 262 -2.12 -10.11 5.35
C GLY A 262 -1.02 -9.69 4.39
N ALA A 263 -1.37 -8.96 3.33
CA ALA A 263 -0.42 -8.25 2.49
C ALA A 263 -0.75 -6.75 2.48
N VAL A 264 0.23 -5.86 2.56
CA VAL A 264 -0.09 -4.42 2.38
C VAL A 264 -0.24 -4.10 0.90
N VAL A 265 0.76 -4.47 0.10
CA VAL A 265 0.72 -4.39 -1.37
C VAL A 265 0.79 -5.80 -1.93
N SER A 266 -0.15 -6.16 -2.80
CA SER A 266 -0.17 -7.46 -3.48
C SER A 266 -0.57 -7.30 -4.95
N TYR A 267 0.41 -7.07 -5.82
CA TYR A 267 0.17 -7.11 -7.27
C TYR A 267 0.40 -8.52 -7.81
N ASN A 268 -0.65 -9.10 -8.39
CA ASN A 268 -0.70 -10.55 -8.64
C ASN A 268 -0.22 -10.95 -10.04
N LYS A 269 -0.36 -10.06 -11.02
CA LYS A 269 0.13 -10.22 -12.40
C LYS A 269 -0.11 -8.93 -13.18
N GLY A 270 0.72 -8.60 -14.17
CA GLY A 270 0.34 -7.64 -15.23
C GLY A 270 0.28 -6.20 -14.75
N THR A 271 1.28 -5.78 -13.98
CA THR A 271 1.45 -4.37 -13.60
C THR A 271 2.67 -3.78 -14.30
N ALA A 272 2.62 -2.50 -14.68
CA ALA A 272 3.76 -1.80 -15.26
C ALA A 272 4.08 -0.54 -14.44
N ASP A 273 5.37 -0.20 -14.32
CA ASP A 273 5.85 1.04 -13.72
C ASP A 273 5.30 1.36 -12.31
N VAL A 274 5.22 0.32 -11.46
CA VAL A 274 4.75 0.43 -10.08
C VAL A 274 5.65 1.36 -9.26
N ILE A 275 5.04 2.25 -8.48
CA ILE A 275 5.75 3.12 -7.53
C ILE A 275 5.19 2.93 -6.12
N ILE A 276 6.04 2.54 -5.18
CA ILE A 276 5.69 2.42 -3.75
C ILE A 276 6.71 3.24 -2.97
N ARG A 277 6.27 4.29 -2.29
CA ARG A 277 7.21 5.21 -1.66
C ARG A 277 6.74 5.85 -0.37
N ASN A 278 7.72 6.30 0.41
CA ASN A 278 7.52 7.08 1.62
C ASN A 278 6.59 6.35 2.60
N CYS A 279 7.02 5.18 3.06
CA CYS A 279 6.37 4.50 4.17
C CYS A 279 7.14 4.79 5.47
N PRO A 280 6.64 5.67 6.37
CA PRO A 280 7.33 5.95 7.61
C PRO A 280 7.42 4.72 8.52
N LEU A 281 6.40 3.86 8.48
CA LEU A 281 6.37 2.58 9.19
C LEU A 281 5.22 1.69 8.67
N SER A 282 5.55 0.44 8.35
CA SER A 282 4.61 -0.66 8.20
C SER A 282 4.97 -1.76 9.20
N LEU A 283 4.00 -2.25 9.98
CA LEU A 283 4.24 -3.09 11.16
C LEU A 283 3.44 -4.41 11.16
N HIS A 284 4.02 -5.52 11.61
CA HIS A 284 3.29 -6.76 11.97
C HIS A 284 2.39 -7.28 10.85
N ASN A 285 2.82 -7.16 9.59
CA ASN A 285 2.06 -7.70 8.47
C ASN A 285 2.53 -9.13 8.19
N ASP A 286 1.72 -9.95 7.52
CA ASP A 286 2.24 -11.25 7.07
C ASP A 286 3.29 -11.00 5.97
N LYS A 287 2.95 -10.16 5.00
CA LYS A 287 3.86 -9.62 3.99
C LYS A 287 3.65 -8.12 3.83
N HIS A 288 4.71 -7.35 3.58
CA HIS A 288 4.53 -5.92 3.28
C HIS A 288 4.27 -5.71 1.80
N ILE A 289 5.19 -6.16 0.93
CA ILE A 289 5.11 -5.91 -0.50
C ILE A 289 5.30 -7.22 -1.26
N VAL A 290 4.28 -7.56 -2.05
CA VAL A 290 4.27 -8.73 -2.94
C VAL A 290 3.97 -8.25 -4.35
N ILE A 291 4.87 -8.55 -5.29
CA ILE A 291 4.69 -8.19 -6.71
C ILE A 291 5.01 -9.40 -7.57
N ARG A 292 4.15 -9.63 -8.57
CA ARG A 292 4.24 -10.76 -9.49
C ARG A 292 4.08 -10.28 -10.92
N ASP A 293 4.94 -10.75 -11.82
CA ASP A 293 4.90 -10.47 -13.27
C ASP A 293 4.71 -8.97 -13.59
N SER A 294 5.70 -8.14 -13.27
CA SER A 294 5.64 -6.69 -13.47
C SER A 294 6.80 -6.16 -14.32
N ASP A 295 6.52 -5.26 -15.27
CA ASP A 295 7.52 -4.70 -16.18
C ASP A 295 8.43 -3.63 -15.53
N GLY A 296 7.99 -3.06 -14.40
CA GLY A 296 8.76 -2.03 -13.71
C GLY A 296 8.31 -1.84 -12.28
N VAL A 297 9.25 -1.82 -11.34
CA VAL A 297 8.99 -1.66 -9.90
C VAL A 297 9.97 -0.67 -9.30
N ARG A 298 9.45 0.32 -8.56
CA ARG A 298 10.21 1.23 -7.71
C ARG A 298 9.68 1.21 -6.28
N ILE A 299 10.55 0.91 -5.33
CA ILE A 299 10.27 0.93 -3.89
C ILE A 299 11.24 1.90 -3.22
N GLU A 300 10.75 2.98 -2.62
CA GLU A 300 11.59 4.11 -2.21
C GLU A 300 11.26 4.55 -0.78
N ASN A 301 12.27 4.77 0.07
CA ASN A 301 12.12 5.37 1.40
C ASN A 301 11.05 4.70 2.28
N CYS A 302 11.04 3.36 2.31
CA CYS A 302 10.08 2.58 3.08
C CYS A 302 10.72 1.93 4.31
N ARG A 303 10.05 2.03 5.46
CA ARG A 303 10.42 1.33 6.69
C ARG A 303 9.45 0.18 6.97
N LEU A 304 9.94 -1.04 6.80
CA LEU A 304 9.18 -2.28 6.92
C LEU A 304 9.67 -3.02 8.16
N PHE A 305 8.78 -3.24 9.12
CA PHE A 305 9.12 -3.82 10.40
C PHE A 305 8.20 -4.99 10.72
N GLN A 306 8.81 -6.14 10.99
CA GLN A 306 8.13 -7.37 11.35
C GLN A 306 7.11 -7.87 10.34
N ALA A 307 7.62 -8.38 9.21
CA ALA A 307 6.84 -9.31 8.41
C ALA A 307 6.86 -10.71 9.05
N PHE A 308 5.71 -11.38 9.12
CA PHE A 308 5.62 -12.77 9.59
C PHE A 308 6.18 -13.77 8.57
N THR A 309 5.99 -13.49 7.28
CA THR A 309 6.64 -14.20 6.17
C THR A 309 7.74 -13.30 5.59
N ASN A 310 7.59 -12.78 4.37
CA ASN A 310 8.63 -11.98 3.71
C ASN A 310 8.29 -10.50 3.76
N SER A 311 9.29 -9.64 3.88
CA SER A 311 9.05 -8.20 3.84
C SER A 311 8.79 -7.71 2.42
N ILE A 312 9.73 -7.95 1.50
CA ILE A 312 9.57 -7.69 0.06
C ILE A 312 9.74 -9.01 -0.70
N ASP A 313 8.78 -9.31 -1.56
CA ASP A 313 8.75 -10.52 -2.35
C ASP A 313 8.33 -10.16 -3.78
N ILE A 314 9.28 -10.18 -4.71
CA ILE A 314 9.07 -9.85 -6.12
C ILE A 314 9.43 -11.07 -6.95
N GLY A 315 8.56 -11.49 -7.86
CA GLY A 315 8.94 -12.56 -8.76
C GLY A 315 7.92 -12.90 -9.83
N LEU A 316 7.99 -14.13 -10.33
CA LEU A 316 7.07 -14.61 -11.35
C LEU A 316 5.75 -15.06 -10.73
N ALA A 317 4.61 -14.74 -11.36
CA ALA A 317 3.32 -15.30 -10.97
C ALA A 317 3.25 -16.80 -11.31
N THR A 318 3.92 -17.21 -12.39
CA THR A 318 4.06 -18.60 -12.80
C THR A 318 5.53 -18.88 -13.13
N PRO A 319 6.20 -19.80 -12.40
CA PRO A 319 7.60 -20.11 -12.62
C PRO A 319 7.89 -20.47 -14.10
N GLY A 320 8.91 -19.85 -14.68
CA GLY A 320 9.39 -20.14 -16.04
C GLY A 320 8.60 -19.51 -17.19
N THR A 321 7.46 -18.86 -16.95
CA THR A 321 6.63 -18.24 -18.01
C THR A 321 6.31 -16.76 -17.78
N GLY A 322 6.57 -16.25 -16.57
CA GLY A 322 6.40 -14.84 -16.23
C GLY A 322 7.57 -13.96 -16.65
N SER A 323 7.43 -12.65 -16.44
CA SER A 323 8.52 -11.68 -16.62
C SER A 323 8.47 -10.62 -15.53
N VAL A 324 9.62 -10.36 -14.92
CA VAL A 324 9.87 -9.16 -14.12
C VAL A 324 10.86 -8.30 -14.90
N GLY A 325 10.48 -7.05 -15.20
CA GLY A 325 11.30 -6.12 -15.94
C GLY A 325 12.40 -5.53 -15.04
N PHE A 326 12.35 -4.22 -14.77
CA PHE A 326 13.30 -3.60 -13.85
C PHE A 326 12.76 -3.51 -12.41
N VAL A 327 13.66 -3.62 -11.44
CA VAL A 327 13.35 -3.46 -10.00
C VAL A 327 14.36 -2.50 -9.40
N ASN A 328 13.87 -1.44 -8.77
CA ASN A 328 14.70 -0.50 -8.02
C ASN A 328 14.20 -0.36 -6.59
N ILE A 329 15.04 -0.64 -5.59
CA ILE A 329 14.72 -0.50 -4.17
C ILE A 329 15.73 0.47 -3.55
N THR A 330 15.28 1.62 -3.05
CA THR A 330 16.18 2.67 -2.56
C THR A 330 15.78 3.21 -1.20
N GLY A 331 16.78 3.51 -0.36
CA GLY A 331 16.56 4.19 0.93
C GLY A 331 15.67 3.43 1.90
N CYS A 332 15.51 2.12 1.74
CA CYS A 332 14.60 1.32 2.54
C CYS A 332 15.28 0.79 3.80
N THR A 333 14.49 0.60 4.86
CA THR A 333 14.94 -0.09 6.07
C THR A 333 13.99 -1.24 6.36
N LEU A 334 14.52 -2.46 6.33
CA LEU A 334 13.78 -3.69 6.59
C LEU A 334 14.32 -4.32 7.87
N PHE A 335 13.43 -4.62 8.80
CA PHE A 335 13.85 -4.93 10.15
C PHE A 335 12.97 -6.00 10.84
N GLU A 336 13.60 -7.02 11.44
CA GLU A 336 12.94 -8.13 12.19
C GLU A 336 11.92 -8.96 11.39
N THR A 337 12.27 -9.42 10.19
CA THR A 337 11.41 -10.30 9.39
C THR A 337 11.46 -11.74 9.91
N ASN A 338 10.34 -12.44 10.13
CA ASN A 338 10.32 -13.85 10.50
C ASN A 338 10.75 -14.78 9.34
N GLY A 339 10.43 -14.42 8.09
CA GLY A 339 10.97 -15.05 6.88
C GLY A 339 12.13 -14.25 6.27
N HIS A 340 12.19 -14.18 4.95
CA HIS A 340 13.24 -13.44 4.23
C HIS A 340 12.94 -11.94 4.17
N SER A 341 13.95 -11.09 4.32
CA SER A 341 13.72 -9.65 4.20
C SER A 341 13.42 -9.23 2.75
N ILE A 342 14.24 -9.66 1.79
CA ILE A 342 14.00 -9.41 0.37
C ILE A 342 14.16 -10.71 -0.43
N VAL A 343 13.15 -11.04 -1.22
CA VAL A 343 13.18 -12.13 -2.21
C VAL A 343 12.90 -11.54 -3.59
N ILE A 344 13.78 -11.83 -4.55
CA ILE A 344 13.63 -11.44 -5.96
C ILE A 344 13.87 -12.68 -6.83
N ASP A 345 12.87 -13.06 -7.61
CA ASP A 345 12.94 -14.18 -8.57
C ASP A 345 12.58 -13.73 -9.99
N GLY A 346 13.59 -13.59 -10.85
CA GLY A 346 13.49 -12.90 -12.12
C GLY A 346 13.90 -11.44 -12.02
N GLY A 347 13.86 -10.71 -13.14
CA GLY A 347 14.31 -9.33 -13.21
C GLY A 347 15.44 -9.17 -14.23
N LYS A 348 15.25 -8.28 -15.19
CA LYS A 348 16.29 -7.94 -16.16
C LYS A 348 17.35 -7.02 -15.53
N TYR A 349 16.89 -6.01 -14.80
CA TYR A 349 17.73 -5.02 -14.14
C TYR A 349 17.27 -4.81 -12.72
N VAL A 350 18.01 -5.34 -11.74
CA VAL A 350 17.69 -5.21 -10.33
C VAL A 350 18.73 -4.38 -9.63
N ASN A 351 18.31 -3.28 -9.01
CA ASN A 351 19.16 -2.38 -8.24
C ASN A 351 18.58 -2.18 -6.84
N ILE A 352 19.42 -2.34 -5.82
CA ILE A 352 19.09 -2.04 -4.43
C ILE A 352 20.17 -1.10 -3.90
N ALA A 353 19.81 0.10 -3.45
CA ALA A 353 20.78 1.11 -3.02
C ALA A 353 20.37 1.81 -1.73
N GLY A 354 21.36 2.16 -0.89
CA GLY A 354 21.13 2.85 0.39
C GLY A 354 20.15 2.11 1.31
N THR A 355 20.08 0.78 1.21
CA THR A 355 19.09 -0.03 1.92
C THR A 355 19.74 -0.76 3.10
N THR A 356 19.06 -0.76 4.23
CA THR A 356 19.47 -1.51 5.42
C THR A 356 18.55 -2.70 5.63
N ILE A 357 19.11 -3.90 5.65
CA ILE A 357 18.45 -5.13 6.04
C ILE A 357 19.00 -5.54 7.40
N SER A 358 18.13 -5.61 8.40
CA SER A 358 18.53 -5.99 9.76
C SER A 358 17.63 -7.08 10.31
N ARG A 359 18.25 -8.11 10.89
CA ARG A 359 17.56 -9.19 11.63
C ARG A 359 16.45 -9.88 10.82
N ALA A 360 16.77 -10.38 9.62
CA ALA A 360 15.94 -11.43 9.00
C ALA A 360 16.02 -12.70 9.86
N GLY A 361 14.95 -13.48 10.01
CA GLY A 361 14.87 -14.62 10.92
C GLY A 361 14.51 -14.21 12.36
N GLY A 362 13.26 -13.81 12.56
CA GLY A 362 12.75 -13.34 13.85
C GLY A 362 12.84 -14.34 15.02
N TYR A 363 12.57 -13.82 16.21
CA TYR A 363 12.69 -14.54 17.48
C TYR A 363 11.42 -15.36 17.74
N VAL A 364 11.35 -16.58 17.19
CA VAL A 364 10.13 -17.40 17.20
C VAL A 364 9.81 -18.01 18.57
N SER A 365 10.80 -18.18 19.46
CA SER A 365 10.66 -18.47 20.90
C SER A 365 12.03 -18.43 21.59
N ALA A 366 12.08 -18.50 22.92
CA ALA A 366 13.31 -18.42 23.73
C ALA A 366 14.44 -19.34 23.22
N GLY A 367 15.32 -18.80 22.37
CA GLY A 367 16.52 -19.47 21.85
C GLY A 367 16.44 -20.06 20.44
N SER A 368 15.35 -19.89 19.69
CA SER A 368 15.26 -20.36 18.29
C SER A 368 14.98 -19.19 17.35
N TYR A 369 15.85 -18.96 16.37
CA TYR A 369 15.59 -18.06 15.23
C TYR A 369 15.11 -18.87 14.01
N ALA A 370 14.25 -18.28 13.19
CA ALA A 370 13.90 -18.90 11.90
C ALA A 370 15.13 -18.90 10.97
N TYR A 371 15.33 -19.99 10.20
CA TYR A 371 16.37 -20.08 9.19
C TYR A 371 16.04 -19.20 7.98
N SER A 372 16.30 -17.90 8.11
CA SER A 372 15.92 -16.93 7.09
C SER A 372 17.06 -16.01 6.70
N MET A 373 17.14 -15.75 5.40
CA MET A 373 18.17 -14.94 4.77
C MET A 373 17.75 -13.47 4.66
N GLY A 374 18.73 -12.57 4.69
CA GLY A 374 18.48 -11.15 4.43
C GLY A 374 18.03 -10.89 3.00
N LEU A 375 18.81 -11.38 2.04
CA LEU A 375 18.61 -11.15 0.62
C LEU A 375 18.64 -12.48 -0.16
N VAL A 376 17.61 -12.75 -0.95
CA VAL A 376 17.54 -13.89 -1.85
C VAL A 376 17.24 -13.38 -3.24
N VAL A 377 18.14 -13.63 -4.18
CA VAL A 377 18.01 -13.19 -5.58
C VAL A 377 18.22 -14.41 -6.48
N SER A 378 17.33 -14.59 -7.45
CA SER A 378 17.38 -15.72 -8.37
C SER A 378 16.95 -15.31 -9.77
N ASN A 379 17.50 -15.97 -10.79
CA ASN A 379 17.09 -15.83 -12.19
C ASN A 379 17.15 -14.39 -12.73
N THR A 380 18.08 -13.57 -12.23
CA THR A 380 18.27 -12.18 -12.67
C THR A 380 19.36 -12.05 -13.73
N GLN A 381 19.17 -11.19 -14.73
CA GLN A 381 20.25 -10.87 -15.67
C GLN A 381 21.31 -9.99 -15.00
N THR A 382 20.91 -8.85 -14.44
CA THR A 382 21.83 -7.97 -13.70
C THR A 382 21.27 -7.65 -12.32
N PHE A 383 22.12 -7.73 -11.31
CA PHE A 383 21.81 -7.41 -9.93
C PHE A 383 22.91 -6.55 -9.31
N ALA A 384 22.53 -5.43 -8.70
CA ALA A 384 23.42 -4.58 -7.91
C ALA A 384 22.83 -4.32 -6.52
N PHE A 385 23.65 -4.46 -5.49
CA PHE A 385 23.34 -4.09 -4.11
C PHE A 385 24.37 -3.10 -3.56
N GLU A 386 23.88 -2.05 -2.92
CA GLU A 386 24.63 -1.13 -2.07
C GLU A 386 23.88 -0.93 -0.76
N GLY A 387 24.47 -1.34 0.36
CA GLY A 387 23.82 -1.17 1.65
C GLY A 387 24.44 -1.92 2.81
N VAL A 388 23.63 -2.17 3.83
CA VAL A 388 24.01 -2.92 5.04
C VAL A 388 23.11 -4.13 5.20
N ILE A 389 23.70 -5.29 5.46
CA ILE A 389 22.98 -6.50 5.84
C ILE A 389 23.51 -6.96 7.19
N GLU A 390 22.67 -6.97 8.22
CA GLU A 390 23.10 -7.37 9.56
C GLU A 390 22.21 -8.44 10.19
N ARG A 391 22.83 -9.32 10.99
CA ARG A 391 22.16 -10.19 11.96
C ARG A 391 21.08 -11.09 11.39
N CYS A 392 21.25 -11.55 10.16
CA CYS A 392 20.31 -12.49 9.55
C CYS A 392 20.36 -13.85 10.26
N GLY A 393 19.22 -14.55 10.25
CA GLY A 393 19.02 -15.84 10.90
C GLY A 393 19.91 -16.89 10.28
N SER A 394 20.05 -16.92 8.95
CA SER A 394 20.98 -17.81 8.23
C SER A 394 22.06 -17.03 7.46
N SER A 395 21.99 -16.94 6.13
CA SER A 395 22.95 -16.19 5.30
C SER A 395 22.53 -14.74 5.11
N ALA A 396 23.50 -13.87 4.86
CA ALA A 396 23.24 -12.48 4.48
C ALA A 396 22.61 -12.42 3.09
N ALA A 397 23.19 -13.13 2.12
CA ALA A 397 22.76 -13.12 0.73
C ALA A 397 22.85 -14.50 0.06
N LYS A 398 21.92 -14.77 -0.86
CA LYS A 398 21.95 -15.90 -1.78
C LYS A 398 21.67 -15.41 -3.20
N PHE A 399 22.52 -15.82 -4.13
CA PHE A 399 22.39 -15.58 -5.58
C PHE A 399 22.30 -16.93 -6.29
N ALA A 400 21.26 -17.14 -7.10
CA ALA A 400 21.06 -18.39 -7.83
C ALA A 400 20.68 -18.14 -9.29
N SER A 401 21.40 -18.73 -10.24
CA SER A 401 21.14 -18.56 -11.67
C SER A 401 21.13 -17.08 -12.11
N CYS A 402 22.05 -16.28 -11.57
CA CYS A 402 22.21 -14.87 -11.92
C CYS A 402 23.36 -14.68 -12.93
N SER A 403 23.18 -13.81 -13.93
CA SER A 403 24.24 -13.59 -14.93
C SER A 403 25.34 -12.64 -14.42
N GLU A 404 24.94 -11.48 -13.89
CA GLU A 404 25.83 -10.45 -13.35
C GLU A 404 25.35 -10.01 -11.97
N VAL A 405 26.22 -10.09 -10.97
CA VAL A 405 25.96 -9.73 -9.57
C VAL A 405 27.06 -8.78 -9.09
N SER A 406 26.66 -7.65 -8.50
CA SER A 406 27.54 -6.75 -7.76
C SER A 406 26.99 -6.55 -6.35
N LEU A 407 27.71 -7.04 -5.34
CA LEU A 407 27.37 -6.90 -3.93
C LEU A 407 28.37 -5.95 -3.28
N ASN A 408 27.95 -4.72 -3.00
CA ASN A 408 28.75 -3.69 -2.33
C ASN A 408 28.14 -3.35 -0.97
N GLY A 409 28.94 -3.33 0.09
CA GLY A 409 28.42 -2.88 1.39
C GLY A 409 29.06 -3.47 2.62
N SER A 410 28.33 -3.43 3.73
CA SER A 410 28.74 -4.04 5.00
C SER A 410 27.83 -5.20 5.35
N ILE A 411 28.42 -6.34 5.70
CA ILE A 411 27.71 -7.52 6.16
C ILE A 411 28.13 -7.82 7.60
N LEU A 412 27.19 -7.84 8.52
CA LEU A 412 27.46 -7.98 9.96
C LEU A 412 26.80 -9.25 10.53
N ASP A 413 27.59 -10.09 11.20
CA ASP A 413 27.21 -11.09 12.21
C ASP A 413 25.88 -11.83 12.01
N CYS A 414 25.81 -12.75 11.06
CA CYS A 414 24.65 -13.66 10.93
C CYS A 414 24.64 -14.76 12.02
N PHE A 415 23.45 -15.17 12.51
CA PHE A 415 23.29 -16.02 13.70
C PHE A 415 23.46 -17.53 13.46
N TYR A 416 22.81 -18.15 12.47
CA TYR A 416 22.85 -19.63 12.24
C TYR A 416 23.65 -20.08 11.02
N THR A 417 24.62 -19.29 10.58
CA THR A 417 25.75 -19.89 9.85
C THR A 417 26.58 -20.83 10.77
N HIS A 418 26.20 -20.94 12.05
CA HIS A 418 26.72 -21.84 13.06
C HIS A 418 26.34 -23.30 12.75
N GLY A 419 27.26 -24.04 12.13
CA GLY A 419 27.60 -25.39 12.61
C GLY A 419 26.71 -26.59 12.29
N ASP A 420 25.43 -26.46 11.90
CA ASP A 420 24.58 -27.65 11.65
C ASP A 420 24.34 -27.98 10.16
N VAL A 421 24.64 -27.07 9.23
CA VAL A 421 24.52 -27.32 7.78
C VAL A 421 25.88 -27.15 7.12
N ALA A 422 26.63 -28.25 7.00
CA ALA A 422 27.94 -28.26 6.36
C ALA A 422 27.86 -27.63 4.94
N GLY A 423 28.57 -26.52 4.72
CA GLY A 423 28.66 -25.87 3.41
C GLY A 423 27.79 -24.63 3.20
N VAL A 424 27.13 -24.09 4.23
CA VAL A 424 26.40 -22.81 4.15
C VAL A 424 27.34 -21.64 4.48
N GLY A 425 27.50 -20.70 3.54
CA GLY A 425 28.30 -19.47 3.72
C GLY A 425 27.46 -18.23 4.07
N ILE A 426 28.13 -17.14 4.48
CA ILE A 426 27.47 -15.82 4.68
C ILE A 426 26.89 -15.31 3.37
N VAL A 427 27.63 -15.46 2.27
CA VAL A 427 27.15 -15.27 0.89
C VAL A 427 27.16 -16.61 0.16
N GLN A 428 26.04 -16.96 -0.47
CA GLN A 428 25.90 -18.16 -1.29
C GLN A 428 25.75 -17.80 -2.76
N VAL A 429 26.51 -18.47 -3.62
CA VAL A 429 26.48 -18.31 -5.08
C VAL A 429 26.23 -19.68 -5.71
N ILE A 430 25.16 -19.77 -6.51
CA ILE A 430 24.73 -21.03 -7.13
C ILE A 430 24.47 -20.74 -8.60
N THR A 431 25.00 -21.59 -9.50
CA THR A 431 24.76 -21.52 -10.95
C THR A 431 24.86 -20.10 -11.56
N SER A 432 25.71 -19.22 -11.01
CA SER A 432 25.77 -17.80 -11.37
C SER A 432 27.11 -17.47 -12.04
N THR A 433 27.11 -16.60 -13.05
CA THR A 433 28.31 -16.40 -13.88
C THR A 433 29.26 -15.34 -13.32
N ALA A 434 28.97 -14.04 -13.48
CA ALA A 434 29.86 -12.95 -13.07
C ALA A 434 29.43 -12.39 -11.71
N VAL A 435 30.18 -12.68 -10.64
CA VAL A 435 29.83 -12.23 -9.29
C VAL A 435 30.98 -11.40 -8.70
N ASN A 436 30.71 -10.14 -8.35
CA ASN A 436 31.64 -9.26 -7.66
C ASN A 436 31.11 -8.96 -6.26
N ILE A 437 31.90 -9.23 -5.23
CA ILE A 437 31.59 -9.04 -3.82
C ILE A 437 32.62 -8.09 -3.21
N ASN A 438 32.30 -6.80 -3.17
CA ASN A 438 33.10 -5.78 -2.52
C ASN A 438 32.45 -5.38 -1.18
N ALA A 439 32.60 -6.24 -0.17
CA ALA A 439 31.91 -6.08 1.10
C ALA A 439 32.81 -6.31 2.32
N SER A 440 32.68 -5.44 3.33
CA SER A 440 33.28 -5.69 4.65
C SER A 440 32.40 -6.70 5.40
N ILE A 441 32.95 -7.87 5.76
CA ILE A 441 32.19 -8.95 6.39
C ILE A 441 32.65 -9.15 7.83
N HIS A 442 31.93 -8.58 8.78
CA HIS A 442 32.20 -8.82 10.20
C HIS A 442 31.67 -10.19 10.62
N ASN A 443 32.54 -10.95 11.29
CA ASN A 443 32.28 -12.31 11.69
C ASN A 443 32.82 -12.58 13.10
N LEU A 444 31.92 -12.95 14.01
CA LEU A 444 32.23 -13.25 15.42
C LEU A 444 32.52 -14.73 15.74
N ALA A 445 32.24 -15.70 14.85
CA ALA A 445 32.36 -17.13 15.17
C ALA A 445 33.53 -17.83 14.45
N THR A 446 34.07 -18.88 15.09
CA THR A 446 35.38 -19.50 14.75
C THR A 446 35.38 -20.54 13.63
N ASP A 447 34.25 -20.82 12.97
CA ASP A 447 34.12 -21.93 12.00
C ASP A 447 33.35 -21.55 10.72
N LEU A 448 33.34 -20.27 10.36
CA LEU A 448 32.43 -19.73 9.35
C LEU A 448 33.08 -19.52 7.97
N TYR A 449 32.37 -19.93 6.91
CA TYR A 449 32.72 -19.63 5.51
C TYR A 449 32.11 -18.28 5.10
N ASN A 450 32.94 -17.34 4.65
CA ASN A 450 32.43 -16.02 4.23
C ASN A 450 31.67 -16.10 2.89
N VAL A 451 32.20 -16.84 1.92
CA VAL A 451 31.57 -17.03 0.61
C VAL A 451 31.62 -18.50 0.21
N VAL A 452 30.52 -19.05 -0.28
CA VAL A 452 30.43 -20.40 -0.86
C VAL A 452 29.85 -20.30 -2.26
N SER A 453 30.49 -20.99 -3.22
CA SER A 453 30.07 -21.07 -4.62
C SER A 453 30.04 -22.52 -5.09
N ASP A 454 29.12 -22.88 -5.98
CA ASP A 454 29.09 -24.20 -6.63
C ASP A 454 30.05 -24.30 -7.84
N VAL A 455 30.17 -25.52 -8.40
CA VAL A 455 31.01 -25.81 -9.58
C VAL A 455 30.52 -25.11 -10.84
N ALA A 456 29.20 -24.94 -10.94
CA ALA A 456 28.52 -24.45 -12.13
C ALA A 456 28.63 -22.93 -12.28
N SER A 457 29.01 -22.23 -11.21
CA SER A 457 29.30 -20.80 -11.22
C SER A 457 30.67 -20.55 -11.88
N ALA A 458 30.67 -20.57 -13.22
CA ALA A 458 31.86 -20.87 -14.01
C ALA A 458 32.69 -19.65 -14.51
N LEU A 459 32.41 -18.42 -14.07
CA LEU A 459 33.09 -17.22 -14.63
C LEU A 459 34.00 -16.48 -13.61
N GLU A 460 33.49 -15.88 -12.52
CA GLU A 460 34.35 -15.13 -11.60
C GLU A 460 33.67 -14.79 -10.25
N VAL A 461 34.41 -14.87 -9.13
CA VAL A 461 34.04 -14.30 -7.80
C VAL A 461 35.19 -13.41 -7.31
N THR A 462 35.03 -12.08 -7.27
CA THR A 462 36.12 -11.14 -6.88
C THR A 462 35.73 -10.17 -5.75
N GLY A 463 36.70 -9.67 -4.99
CA GLY A 463 36.58 -8.52 -4.08
C GLY A 463 37.23 -8.71 -2.70
N THR A 464 37.11 -7.70 -1.82
CA THR A 464 37.81 -7.65 -0.51
C THR A 464 36.91 -8.13 0.62
N VAL A 465 37.41 -9.04 1.46
CA VAL A 465 36.72 -9.52 2.67
C VAL A 465 37.69 -9.44 3.85
N SER A 466 37.31 -8.74 4.92
CA SER A 466 38.09 -8.61 6.16
C SER A 466 37.27 -9.11 7.36
N GLY A 467 37.84 -9.98 8.22
CA GLY A 467 37.16 -10.59 9.38
C GLY A 467 38.04 -10.63 10.64
N ASN A 468 37.43 -10.75 11.83
CA ASN A 468 38.11 -10.53 13.13
C ASN A 468 38.53 -11.84 13.85
N ARG A 469 37.86 -12.99 13.61
CA ARG A 469 38.24 -14.29 14.21
C ARG A 469 37.85 -15.49 13.32
N GLY A 470 38.76 -16.48 13.21
CA GLY A 470 38.45 -17.88 12.90
C GLY A 470 37.66 -18.21 11.62
N SER A 471 37.55 -17.32 10.64
CA SER A 471 36.91 -17.69 9.37
C SER A 471 37.70 -18.82 8.71
N LYS A 472 37.11 -20.01 8.59
CA LYS A 472 37.72 -21.12 7.86
C LYS A 472 37.61 -20.82 6.38
N ASN A 473 38.77 -20.77 5.70
CA ASN A 473 38.87 -20.71 4.25
C ASN A 473 38.04 -19.57 3.63
N CYS A 474 38.57 -18.35 3.70
CA CYS A 474 38.07 -17.24 2.91
C CYS A 474 38.93 -17.07 1.66
N PRO A 475 38.40 -17.30 0.45
CA PRO A 475 37.19 -18.02 0.07
C PRO A 475 37.45 -19.52 -0.15
N LEU A 476 36.66 -20.41 0.46
CA LEU A 476 36.59 -21.81 0.05
C LEU A 476 35.62 -21.89 -1.13
N LEU A 477 36.16 -21.77 -2.33
CA LEU A 477 35.47 -22.26 -3.50
C LEU A 477 35.46 -23.78 -3.45
N LYS A 478 34.47 -24.35 -2.78
CA LYS A 478 34.21 -25.77 -2.93
C LYS A 478 33.63 -25.94 -4.33
N HIS A 479 34.51 -26.25 -5.29
CA HIS A 479 34.23 -26.68 -6.66
C HIS A 479 34.25 -25.64 -7.81
N ALA A 480 34.48 -24.34 -7.63
CA ALA A 480 34.42 -23.38 -8.75
C ALA A 480 35.67 -23.35 -9.67
N ASN A 481 35.47 -23.08 -10.96
CA ASN A 481 36.53 -22.72 -11.93
C ASN A 481 36.83 -21.20 -11.85
N ALA A 482 37.46 -20.73 -10.77
CA ALA A 482 37.72 -19.29 -10.59
C ALA A 482 39.11 -18.88 -11.07
N TYR A 483 39.19 -17.72 -11.73
CA TYR A 483 40.42 -17.24 -12.35
C TYR A 483 41.22 -16.21 -11.53
N HIS A 484 40.63 -15.42 -10.61
CA HIS A 484 41.37 -14.45 -9.77
C HIS A 484 40.72 -14.13 -8.39
N PHE A 485 41.55 -14.02 -7.34
CA PHE A 485 41.18 -13.47 -6.02
C PHE A 485 42.21 -12.43 -5.56
N VAL A 486 41.75 -11.32 -5.00
CA VAL A 486 42.59 -10.36 -4.26
C VAL A 486 41.98 -10.17 -2.88
N ILE A 487 42.63 -10.74 -1.86
CA ILE A 487 42.18 -10.69 -0.46
C ILE A 487 43.10 -9.73 0.29
N TYR A 488 42.54 -8.71 0.94
CA TYR A 488 43.26 -7.89 1.91
C TYR A 488 42.78 -8.27 3.31
N GLY A 489 43.54 -9.15 3.99
CA GLY A 489 43.30 -9.53 5.39
C GLY A 489 44.38 -8.94 6.30
N THR A 490 44.00 -8.52 7.51
CA THR A 490 44.94 -8.32 8.62
C THR A 490 44.66 -9.40 9.66
N GLY A 491 45.25 -10.58 9.43
CA GLY A 491 45.07 -11.77 10.27
C GLY A 491 45.64 -12.99 9.60
#